data_AF-A0AA40KC89-F1
#
_entry.id   AF-A0AA40KC89-F1
#
_cell.length_a   1.000
_cell.length_b   1.000
_cell.length_c   1.000
_cell.angle_alpha   90.00
_cell.angle_beta   90.00
_cell.angle_gamma   90.00
#
_symmetry.space_group_name_H-M   'P 1'
#
loop_
_entity.id
_entity.type
_entity.pdbx_description
1 polymer ?
#
loop_
_entity_poly.entity_id
_entity_poly.type
_entity_poly.pdbx_seq_one_letter_code
_entity_poly.pdbx_strand_id
1 'polypeptide(L)'
;PPLLEPYLALPPETALLVLTGVLGASTNWLVLRYLHALLKPPRQTTTTSTDQEQPPEEETRLLLVSFLRDYPFWRDGCSRLGLDLEALANKGRFGFVDGLGGLFAAAETTTTTQQQQRKGRWPSMRRAEAGEVGRVVGGVADALRGGGGRVKVHAMIVTLAADEPLITAQNTALEKGHAAFVLSLAHEAQMVASLRLLDTGTAKDVSGVLRITGGGDDSGHAVEEKEYLYHVGGDGGVRVFERGQ
;
A
#
# COMPACT_ATOMS: atom_id res chain seq x y z
N PRO A 1 10.41 6.45 8.70
CA PRO A 1 10.58 7.12 10.01
C PRO A 1 10.92 6.07 11.06
N PRO A 2 11.96 6.25 11.89
CA PRO A 2 12.46 5.20 12.79
C PRO A 2 11.37 4.63 13.71
N LEU A 3 10.51 5.50 14.26
CA LEU A 3 9.41 5.10 15.14
C LEU A 3 8.40 4.14 14.48
N LEU A 4 8.33 4.13 13.15
CA LEU A 4 7.41 3.26 12.41
C LEU A 4 8.06 1.98 11.91
N GLU A 5 9.39 1.82 12.04
CA GLU A 5 10.10 0.63 11.54
C GLU A 5 9.49 -0.71 12.01
N PRO A 6 9.04 -0.86 13.27
CA PRO A 6 8.40 -2.11 13.72
C PRO A 6 7.12 -2.46 12.94
N TYR A 7 6.37 -1.47 12.47
CA TYR A 7 5.08 -1.64 11.80
C TYR A 7 5.19 -1.73 10.26
N LEU A 8 6.37 -1.48 9.71
CA LEU A 8 6.65 -1.48 8.27
C LEU A 8 7.28 -2.79 7.77
N ALA A 9 7.56 -3.73 8.67
CA ALA A 9 8.06 -5.06 8.34
C ALA A 9 7.03 -5.88 7.56
N LEU A 10 7.48 -6.96 6.92
CA LEU A 10 6.57 -7.89 6.25
C LEU A 10 5.61 -8.48 7.30
N PRO A 11 4.28 -8.34 7.12
CA PRO A 11 3.31 -8.88 8.07
C PRO A 11 3.36 -10.42 8.11
N PRO A 12 2.74 -11.05 9.12
CA PRO A 12 2.53 -12.50 9.14
C PRO A 12 1.82 -13.00 7.87
N GLU A 13 1.97 -14.30 7.57
CA GLU A 13 1.22 -14.92 6.48
C GLU A 13 -0.29 -14.73 6.68
N THR A 14 -1.01 -14.45 5.60
CA THR A 14 -2.45 -14.17 5.52
C THR A 14 -2.92 -12.91 6.27
N ALA A 15 -2.00 -12.09 6.78
CA ALA A 15 -2.36 -10.87 7.50
C ALA A 15 -3.04 -9.83 6.59
N LEU A 16 -4.06 -9.17 7.14
CA LEU A 16 -4.70 -7.99 6.58
C LEU A 16 -4.31 -6.75 7.40
N LEU A 17 -3.70 -5.77 6.74
CA LEU A 17 -3.45 -4.44 7.29
C LEU A 17 -4.40 -3.43 6.64
N VAL A 18 -5.06 -2.62 7.45
CA VAL A 18 -5.96 -1.57 6.95
C VAL A 18 -5.40 -0.19 7.29
N LEU A 19 -5.13 0.60 6.26
CA LEU A 19 -4.72 2.00 6.40
C LEU A 19 -5.91 2.90 6.09
N THR A 20 -6.36 3.68 7.07
CA THR A 20 -7.44 4.64 6.88
C THR A 20 -6.91 6.07 6.88
N GLY A 21 -7.48 6.91 6.03
CA GLY A 21 -7.18 8.33 5.99
C GLY A 21 -8.42 9.17 5.67
N VAL A 22 -8.30 10.47 5.89
CA VAL A 22 -9.30 11.48 5.54
C VAL A 22 -8.78 12.37 4.42
N LEU A 23 -9.62 13.17 3.78
CA LEU A 23 -9.21 14.05 2.67
C LEU A 23 -8.03 14.96 3.03
N GLY A 24 -7.98 15.46 4.27
CA GLY A 24 -6.87 16.27 4.79
C GLY A 24 -5.65 15.48 5.29
N ALA A 25 -5.76 14.14 5.40
CA ALA A 25 -4.75 13.26 5.97
C ALA A 25 -4.62 11.96 5.15
N SER A 26 -3.99 12.06 3.98
CA SER A 26 -3.85 10.95 3.05
C SER A 26 -2.82 9.88 3.51
N THR A 27 -3.13 8.61 3.27
CA THR A 27 -2.27 7.44 3.53
C THR A 27 -1.13 7.25 2.53
N ASN A 28 -1.08 8.03 1.44
CA ASN A 28 -0.09 7.84 0.37
C ASN A 28 1.35 7.83 0.87
N TRP A 29 1.69 8.72 1.81
CA TRP A 29 3.05 8.78 2.34
C TRP A 29 3.41 7.51 3.13
N LEU A 30 2.44 6.90 3.82
CA LEU A 30 2.63 5.68 4.58
C LEU A 30 2.77 4.48 3.64
N VAL A 31 1.99 4.43 2.56
CA VAL A 31 2.15 3.45 1.48
C VAL A 31 3.55 3.53 0.87
N LEU A 32 4.08 4.73 0.63
CA LEU A 32 5.47 4.90 0.16
C LEU A 32 6.49 4.34 1.17
N ARG A 33 6.21 4.39 2.49
CA ARG A 33 7.08 3.78 3.51
C ARG A 33 7.00 2.26 3.49
N TYR A 34 5.82 1.66 3.27
CA TYR A 34 5.69 0.22 3.05
C TYR A 34 6.43 -0.23 1.79
N LEU A 35 6.21 0.46 0.66
CA LEU A 35 6.92 0.17 -0.59
C LEU A 35 8.44 0.22 -0.38
N HIS A 36 8.94 1.28 0.26
CA HIS A 36 10.36 1.40 0.57
C HIS A 36 10.84 0.29 1.50
N ALA A 37 10.15 0.00 2.61
CA ALA A 37 10.60 -1.00 3.58
C ALA A 37 10.61 -2.43 3.00
N LEU A 38 9.57 -2.81 2.25
CA LEU A 38 9.38 -4.17 1.73
C LEU A 38 10.20 -4.46 0.46
N LEU A 39 10.51 -3.44 -0.33
CA LEU A 39 11.29 -3.60 -1.58
C LEU A 39 12.77 -3.23 -1.42
N LYS A 40 13.17 -2.67 -0.27
CA LYS A 40 14.58 -2.43 0.01
C LYS A 40 15.31 -3.78 -0.02
N PRO A 41 16.45 -3.88 -0.71
CA PRO A 41 17.24 -5.11 -0.67
C PRO A 41 17.63 -5.42 0.79
N PRO A 42 17.57 -6.68 1.22
CA PRO A 42 18.04 -7.06 2.54
C PRO A 42 19.48 -6.56 2.70
N ARG A 43 19.76 -5.94 3.85
CA ARG A 43 21.13 -5.52 4.15
C ARG A 43 21.96 -6.79 4.17
N GLN A 44 22.87 -6.96 3.21
CA GLN A 44 23.95 -7.93 3.34
C GLN A 44 24.70 -7.57 4.62
N THR A 45 24.40 -8.28 5.69
CA THR A 45 25.23 -8.27 6.88
C THR A 45 26.55 -8.90 6.44
N THR A 46 27.60 -8.08 6.36
CA THR A 46 28.98 -8.58 6.36
C THR A 46 29.25 -9.19 7.73
N THR A 47 28.67 -10.35 7.99
CA THR A 47 29.09 -11.23 9.08
C THR A 47 30.12 -12.17 8.50
N THR A 48 31.38 -11.81 8.72
CA THR A 48 32.50 -12.72 8.76
C THR A 48 32.09 -14.00 9.50
N SER A 49 32.34 -15.15 8.87
CA SER A 49 32.41 -16.48 9.47
C SER A 49 31.18 -16.99 10.24
N THR A 50 30.38 -17.85 9.63
CA THR A 50 30.31 -19.29 9.92
C THR A 50 29.23 -19.95 9.05
N ASP A 51 29.55 -21.10 8.48
CA ASP A 51 28.69 -21.93 7.63
C ASP A 51 27.41 -22.35 8.37
N GLN A 52 26.34 -21.56 8.23
CA GLN A 52 24.97 -22.05 8.37
C GLN A 52 24.22 -21.70 7.10
N GLU A 53 23.85 -22.75 6.37
CA GLU A 53 22.96 -22.76 5.22
C GLU A 53 21.58 -22.24 5.65
N GLN A 54 21.46 -20.93 5.82
CA GLN A 54 20.16 -20.28 5.89
C GLN A 54 19.48 -20.45 4.53
N PRO A 55 18.19 -20.84 4.49
CA PRO A 55 17.46 -20.92 3.24
C PRO A 55 17.56 -19.57 2.52
N PRO A 56 17.58 -19.55 1.18
CA PRO A 56 17.65 -18.30 0.42
C PRO A 56 16.51 -17.41 0.90
N GLU A 57 16.83 -16.25 1.49
CA GLU A 57 15.82 -15.29 1.93
C GLU A 57 14.86 -15.04 0.77
N GLU A 58 13.59 -15.43 0.94
CA GLU A 58 12.62 -15.32 -0.13
C GLU A 58 12.46 -13.84 -0.48
N GLU A 59 12.86 -13.50 -1.71
CA GLU A 59 12.85 -12.12 -2.16
C GLU A 59 11.40 -11.62 -2.26
N THR A 60 11.05 -10.64 -1.41
CA THR A 60 9.70 -10.07 -1.36
C THR A 60 9.32 -9.46 -2.71
N ARG A 61 8.20 -9.93 -3.26
CA ARG A 61 7.54 -9.38 -4.44
C ARG A 61 6.32 -8.59 -4.01
N LEU A 62 6.10 -7.43 -4.61
CA LEU A 62 5.01 -6.53 -4.26
C LEU A 62 4.17 -6.17 -5.48
N LEU A 63 2.85 -6.31 -5.34
CA LEU A 63 1.87 -5.85 -6.32
C LEU A 63 1.10 -4.65 -5.75
N LEU A 64 1.26 -3.48 -6.37
CA LEU A 64 0.50 -2.29 -6.01
C LEU A 64 -0.68 -2.12 -6.96
N VAL A 65 -1.89 -2.10 -6.42
CA VAL A 65 -3.12 -1.78 -7.16
C VAL A 65 -3.58 -0.40 -6.70
N SER A 66 -3.75 0.54 -7.63
CA SER A 66 -4.14 1.91 -7.27
C SER A 66 -5.29 2.43 -8.12
N PHE A 67 -6.33 2.91 -7.45
CA PHE A 67 -7.51 3.53 -8.05
C PHE A 67 -7.53 5.06 -7.92
N LEU A 68 -6.60 5.63 -7.14
CA LEU A 68 -6.60 7.06 -6.82
C LEU A 68 -5.37 7.80 -7.37
N ARG A 69 -4.27 7.09 -7.64
CA ARG A 69 -3.01 7.68 -8.10
C ARG A 69 -2.39 6.81 -9.19
N ASP A 70 -1.80 7.45 -10.18
CA ASP A 70 -1.17 6.78 -11.31
C ASP A 70 0.25 6.29 -10.96
N TYR A 71 0.83 5.51 -11.87
CA TYR A 71 2.19 4.97 -11.69
C TYR A 71 3.27 6.05 -11.52
N PRO A 72 3.30 7.14 -12.32
CA PRO A 72 4.27 8.22 -12.11
C PRO A 72 4.28 8.78 -10.69
N PHE A 73 3.11 8.99 -10.07
CA PHE A 73 3.03 9.45 -8.69
C PHE A 73 3.80 8.54 -7.72
N TRP A 74 3.58 7.21 -7.82
CA TRP A 74 4.24 6.23 -6.95
C TRP A 74 5.73 6.09 -7.28
N ARG A 75 6.10 6.07 -8.55
CA ARG A 75 7.49 6.01 -9.02
C ARG A 75 8.30 7.19 -8.51
N ASP A 76 7.80 8.41 -8.70
CA ASP A 76 8.51 9.62 -8.29
C ASP A 76 8.60 9.71 -6.75
N GLY A 77 7.55 9.26 -6.04
CA GLY A 77 7.57 9.12 -4.59
C GLY A 77 8.62 8.14 -4.07
N CYS A 78 8.71 6.95 -4.67
CA CYS A 78 9.74 5.96 -4.33
C CYS A 78 11.15 6.43 -4.72
N SER A 79 11.30 7.13 -5.85
CA SER A 79 12.58 7.69 -6.30
C SER A 79 13.15 8.69 -5.30
N ARG A 80 12.31 9.55 -4.71
CA ARG A 80 12.71 10.46 -3.61
C ARG A 80 13.18 9.72 -2.35
N LEU A 81 12.77 8.46 -2.18
CA LEU A 81 13.23 7.59 -1.10
C LEU A 81 14.44 6.73 -1.49
N GLY A 82 15.02 6.95 -2.67
CA GLY A 82 16.17 6.18 -3.18
C GLY A 82 15.80 4.82 -3.75
N LEU A 83 14.54 4.61 -4.14
CA LEU A 83 14.04 3.34 -4.66
C LEU A 83 13.58 3.47 -6.13
N ASP A 84 14.18 2.67 -7.00
CA ASP A 84 13.85 2.61 -8.43
C ASP A 84 12.84 1.48 -8.71
N LEU A 85 11.55 1.86 -8.84
CA LEU A 85 10.48 0.91 -9.16
C LEU A 85 10.62 0.31 -10.57
N GLU A 86 11.24 1.01 -11.52
CA GLU A 86 11.41 0.50 -12.88
C GLU A 86 12.44 -0.63 -12.89
N ALA A 87 13.58 -0.44 -12.19
CA ALA A 87 14.57 -1.49 -12.01
C ALA A 87 14.01 -2.72 -11.27
N LEU A 88 13.20 -2.50 -10.23
CA LEU A 88 12.55 -3.58 -9.48
C LEU A 88 11.48 -4.32 -10.30
N ALA A 89 10.74 -3.62 -11.14
CA ALA A 89 9.78 -4.24 -12.07
C ALA A 89 10.49 -5.11 -13.11
N ASN A 90 11.62 -4.65 -13.67
CA ASN A 90 12.43 -5.44 -14.61
C ASN A 90 12.99 -6.72 -13.96
N LYS A 91 13.24 -6.69 -12.64
CA LYS A 91 13.66 -7.87 -11.84
C LYS A 91 12.49 -8.76 -11.42
N GLY A 92 11.25 -8.43 -11.78
CA GLY A 92 10.06 -9.20 -11.38
C GLY A 92 9.69 -9.07 -9.90
N ARG A 93 10.22 -8.06 -9.20
CA ARG A 93 9.93 -7.81 -7.77
C ARG A 93 8.77 -6.86 -7.53
N PHE A 94 8.44 -6.04 -8.52
CA PHE A 94 7.38 -5.06 -8.40
C PHE A 94 6.42 -5.11 -9.59
N GLY A 95 5.12 -5.10 -9.30
CA GLY A 95 4.06 -4.96 -10.28
C GLY A 95 3.11 -3.82 -9.92
N PHE A 96 2.51 -3.23 -10.94
CA PHE A 96 1.57 -2.12 -10.79
C PHE A 96 0.30 -2.35 -11.61
N VAL A 97 -0.85 -2.19 -10.97
CA VAL A 97 -2.16 -2.21 -11.64
C VAL A 97 -2.80 -0.83 -11.52
N ASP A 98 -3.02 -0.21 -12.67
CA ASP A 98 -3.77 1.04 -12.80
C ASP A 98 -5.27 0.75 -12.83
N GLY A 99 -5.93 0.96 -11.69
CA GLY A 99 -7.38 0.92 -11.58
C GLY A 99 -8.04 2.28 -11.79
N LEU A 100 -7.29 3.38 -11.81
CA LEU A 100 -7.83 4.74 -12.00
C LEU A 100 -8.20 4.99 -13.47
N GLY A 101 -7.25 4.72 -14.38
CA GLY A 101 -7.41 5.01 -15.80
C GLY A 101 -8.49 4.17 -16.49
N GLY A 102 -8.88 3.04 -15.91
CA GLY A 102 -9.95 2.17 -16.41
C GLY A 102 -11.34 2.46 -15.83
N LEU A 103 -11.47 3.35 -14.84
CA LEU A 103 -12.77 3.71 -14.25
C LEU A 103 -13.56 4.73 -15.09
N PHE A 104 -12.84 5.58 -15.82
CA PHE A 104 -13.41 6.72 -16.56
C PHE A 104 -13.21 6.65 -18.07
N ALA A 105 -12.42 5.69 -18.54
CA ALA A 105 -12.46 5.34 -19.95
C ALA A 105 -13.80 4.66 -20.20
N ALA A 106 -14.63 5.22 -21.08
CA ALA A 106 -15.65 4.40 -21.73
C ALA A 106 -14.94 3.16 -22.27
N ALA A 107 -15.60 2.01 -22.25
CA ALA A 107 -15.15 0.84 -22.99
C ALA A 107 -15.11 1.22 -24.49
N GLU A 108 -14.07 1.93 -24.89
CA GLU A 108 -13.72 2.12 -26.27
C GLU A 108 -13.37 0.72 -26.74
N THR A 109 -14.34 0.09 -27.39
CA THR A 109 -14.12 -1.02 -28.30
C THR A 109 -12.94 -0.62 -29.18
N THR A 110 -11.74 -1.03 -28.78
CA THR A 110 -10.52 -0.58 -29.43
C THR A 110 -10.36 -1.44 -30.66
N THR A 111 -11.06 -1.04 -31.73
CA THR A 111 -10.64 -1.29 -33.10
C THR A 111 -9.23 -0.71 -33.29
N THR A 112 -8.24 -1.59 -33.08
CA THR A 112 -7.05 -1.76 -33.93
C THR A 112 -6.16 -0.54 -34.23
N THR A 113 -6.10 0.49 -33.38
CA THR A 113 -5.18 1.62 -33.66
C THR A 113 -4.36 2.15 -32.47
N GLN A 114 -4.62 1.71 -31.23
CA GLN A 114 -3.76 2.03 -30.07
C GLN A 114 -2.85 0.87 -29.62
N GLN A 115 -2.78 -0.23 -30.39
CA GLN A 115 -1.84 -1.33 -30.11
C GLN A 115 -0.38 -1.02 -30.49
N GLN A 116 -0.10 0.15 -31.08
CA GLN A 116 1.24 0.52 -31.56
C GLN A 116 2.07 1.38 -30.58
N GLN A 117 1.50 1.74 -29.42
CA GLN A 117 2.23 2.27 -28.25
C GLN A 117 1.80 1.42 -27.04
N ARG A 118 2.33 0.23 -26.79
CA ARG A 118 3.57 0.03 -26.03
C ARG A 118 4.01 -1.43 -26.22
N LYS A 119 4.50 -1.74 -27.42
CA LYS A 119 5.34 -2.92 -27.66
C LYS A 119 6.72 -2.62 -27.03
N GLY A 120 6.77 -2.67 -25.71
CA GLY A 120 7.86 -2.09 -24.92
C GLY A 120 7.86 -2.59 -23.48
N ARG A 121 8.29 -3.84 -23.33
CA ARG A 121 9.08 -4.38 -22.22
C ARG A 121 8.47 -4.73 -20.86
N TRP A 122 7.23 -4.43 -20.42
CA TRP A 122 6.83 -4.78 -19.02
C TRP A 122 5.57 -5.64 -18.88
N PRO A 123 5.69 -6.95 -18.55
CA PRO A 123 4.56 -7.83 -18.25
C PRO A 123 3.77 -7.46 -16.98
N SER A 124 4.40 -6.74 -16.04
CA SER A 124 3.90 -6.48 -14.68
C SER A 124 3.14 -5.15 -14.51
N MET A 125 2.92 -4.40 -15.60
CA MET A 125 2.14 -3.16 -15.59
C MET A 125 0.87 -3.34 -16.42
N ARG A 126 -0.31 -3.25 -15.79
CA ARG A 126 -1.59 -3.42 -16.49
C ARG A 126 -2.62 -2.40 -16.04
N ARG A 127 -3.47 -1.98 -16.99
CA ARG A 127 -4.68 -1.22 -16.69
C ARG A 127 -5.82 -2.20 -16.45
N ALA A 128 -6.68 -1.90 -15.48
CA ALA A 128 -7.89 -2.67 -15.20
C ALA A 128 -9.13 -1.77 -15.22
N GLU A 129 -10.17 -2.22 -15.90
CA GLU A 129 -11.53 -1.70 -15.70
C GLU A 129 -12.13 -2.32 -14.44
N ALA A 130 -13.12 -1.66 -13.81
CA ALA A 130 -13.68 -2.07 -12.51
C ALA A 130 -14.14 -3.54 -12.46
N GLY A 131 -14.73 -4.07 -13.55
CA GLY A 131 -15.17 -5.45 -13.65
C GLY A 131 -14.05 -6.48 -13.91
N GLU A 132 -12.86 -6.02 -14.29
CA GLU A 132 -11.73 -6.89 -14.67
C GLU A 132 -10.57 -6.88 -13.66
N VAL A 133 -10.64 -6.05 -12.62
CA VAL A 133 -9.55 -5.88 -11.63
C VAL A 133 -9.07 -7.22 -11.10
N GLY A 134 -9.96 -8.13 -10.69
CA GLY A 134 -9.57 -9.44 -10.16
C GLY A 134 -8.76 -10.27 -11.16
N ARG A 135 -9.16 -10.27 -12.44
CA ARG A 135 -8.44 -10.97 -13.52
C ARG A 135 -7.09 -10.33 -13.79
N VAL A 136 -7.03 -9.00 -13.82
CA VAL A 136 -5.80 -8.25 -14.09
C VAL A 136 -4.80 -8.41 -12.95
N VAL A 137 -5.26 -8.31 -11.70
CA VAL A 137 -4.47 -8.55 -10.49
C VAL A 137 -3.94 -9.98 -10.49
N GLY A 138 -4.77 -10.98 -10.77
CA GLY A 138 -4.35 -12.37 -10.92
C GLY A 138 -3.26 -12.54 -11.98
N GLY A 139 -3.46 -11.97 -13.18
CA GLY A 139 -2.48 -12.03 -14.26
C GLY A 139 -1.15 -11.34 -13.96
N VAL A 140 -1.15 -10.22 -13.22
CA VAL A 140 0.10 -9.57 -12.78
C VAL A 140 0.78 -10.37 -11.67
N ALA A 141 0.01 -10.91 -10.73
CA ALA A 141 0.54 -11.78 -9.67
C ALA A 141 1.22 -13.04 -10.26
N ASP A 142 0.61 -13.66 -11.26
CA ASP A 142 1.19 -14.79 -11.99
C ASP A 142 2.46 -14.40 -12.73
N ALA A 143 2.49 -13.23 -13.36
CA ALA A 143 3.66 -12.72 -14.08
C ALA A 143 4.85 -12.43 -13.14
N LEU A 144 4.61 -11.92 -11.93
CA LEU A 144 5.65 -11.70 -10.92
C LEU A 144 6.30 -13.00 -10.44
N ARG A 145 5.58 -14.13 -10.52
CA ARG A 145 6.05 -15.44 -10.04
C ARG A 145 6.90 -16.20 -11.05
N GLY A 146 6.76 -15.95 -12.35
CA GLY A 146 7.51 -16.68 -13.39
C GLY A 146 6.95 -18.08 -13.75
N GLY A 147 5.69 -18.38 -13.41
CA GLY A 147 4.94 -19.56 -13.86
C GLY A 147 4.85 -20.75 -12.87
N GLY A 148 3.67 -21.38 -12.76
CA GLY A 148 3.52 -22.77 -12.31
C GLY A 148 2.73 -23.10 -11.03
N GLY A 149 1.97 -22.18 -10.41
CA GLY A 149 1.08 -22.58 -9.31
C GLY A 149 0.12 -21.50 -8.82
N ARG A 150 -0.76 -21.86 -7.87
CA ARG A 150 -1.77 -20.96 -7.28
C ARG A 150 -1.11 -19.73 -6.63
N VAL A 151 -1.66 -18.54 -6.89
CA VAL A 151 -1.28 -17.30 -6.19
C VAL A 151 -1.56 -17.48 -4.69
N LYS A 152 -0.50 -17.48 -3.88
CA LYS A 152 -0.63 -17.34 -2.42
C LYS A 152 -0.22 -15.91 -2.08
N VAL A 153 -1.20 -15.07 -1.76
CA VAL A 153 -0.94 -13.72 -1.26
C VAL A 153 -0.39 -13.89 0.16
N HIS A 154 0.84 -13.40 0.39
CA HIS A 154 1.46 -13.48 1.71
C HIS A 154 0.73 -12.60 2.72
N ALA A 155 0.49 -11.34 2.39
CA ALA A 155 -0.26 -10.40 3.21
C ALA A 155 -0.90 -9.34 2.31
N MET A 156 -1.95 -8.68 2.80
CA MET A 156 -2.65 -7.62 2.08
C MET A 156 -2.63 -6.32 2.88
N ILE A 157 -2.32 -5.21 2.22
CA ILE A 157 -2.43 -3.86 2.78
C ILE A 157 -3.49 -3.13 1.98
N VAL A 158 -4.58 -2.73 2.62
CA VAL A 158 -5.70 -2.02 1.98
C VAL A 158 -5.74 -0.59 2.48
N THR A 159 -5.83 0.38 1.56
CA THR A 159 -6.01 1.79 1.90
C THR A 159 -7.42 2.25 1.58
N LEU A 160 -8.07 2.92 2.54
CA LEU A 160 -9.46 3.37 2.41
C LEU A 160 -9.61 4.80 2.94
N ALA A 161 -10.55 5.54 2.35
CA ALA A 161 -11.04 6.77 2.94
C ALA A 161 -12.00 6.43 4.08
N ALA A 162 -11.80 7.03 5.25
CA ALA A 162 -12.66 6.87 6.42
C ALA A 162 -13.06 8.24 6.99
N ASP A 163 -13.38 9.18 6.10
CA ASP A 163 -13.92 10.49 6.49
C ASP A 163 -15.19 10.31 7.34
N GLU A 164 -15.34 11.12 8.38
CA GLU A 164 -16.49 11.08 9.30
C GLU A 164 -17.84 11.03 8.57
N PRO A 165 -18.11 11.87 7.52
CA PRO A 165 -19.36 11.78 6.77
C PRO A 165 -19.58 10.43 6.07
N LEU A 166 -18.50 9.74 5.67
CA LEU A 166 -18.56 8.44 4.98
C LEU A 166 -18.76 7.27 5.95
N ILE A 167 -18.54 7.48 7.25
CA ILE A 167 -18.60 6.42 8.26
C ILE A 167 -19.79 6.62 9.21
N THR A 168 -20.09 7.83 9.67
CA THR A 168 -21.14 8.07 10.68
C THR A 168 -22.41 8.68 10.12
N ALA A 169 -22.30 9.61 9.16
CA ALA A 169 -23.46 10.28 8.55
C ALA A 169 -24.00 9.53 7.32
N GLN A 170 -24.40 8.26 7.50
CA GLN A 170 -24.84 7.38 6.41
C GLN A 170 -26.31 7.62 6.02
N ASN A 171 -26.54 8.49 5.04
CA ASN A 171 -27.86 8.84 4.53
C ASN A 171 -28.22 8.07 3.25
N THR A 172 -27.23 7.69 2.45
CA THR A 172 -27.41 7.01 1.16
C THR A 172 -27.02 5.53 1.23
N ALA A 173 -27.50 4.72 0.27
CA ALA A 173 -27.10 3.32 0.15
C ALA A 173 -25.59 3.16 -0.12
N LEU A 174 -25.00 4.11 -0.86
CA LEU A 174 -23.56 4.12 -1.14
C LEU A 174 -22.75 4.37 0.14
N GLU A 175 -23.14 5.34 0.95
CA GLU A 175 -22.48 5.63 2.25
C GLU A 175 -22.58 4.43 3.20
N LYS A 176 -23.77 3.81 3.29
CA LYS A 176 -23.96 2.57 4.09
C LYS A 176 -23.06 1.43 3.61
N GLY A 177 -22.98 1.24 2.29
CA GLY A 177 -22.12 0.21 1.68
C GLY A 177 -20.64 0.47 1.95
N HIS A 178 -20.18 1.72 1.82
CA HIS A 178 -18.81 2.11 2.12
C HIS A 178 -18.47 1.88 3.60
N ALA A 179 -19.32 2.34 4.52
CA ALA A 179 -19.09 2.15 5.94
C ALA A 179 -19.09 0.67 6.35
N ALA A 180 -20.03 -0.13 5.82
CA ALA A 180 -20.05 -1.57 6.05
C ALA A 180 -18.77 -2.25 5.53
N PHE A 181 -18.28 -1.83 4.36
CA PHE A 181 -17.05 -2.35 3.78
C PHE A 181 -15.81 -2.01 4.61
N VAL A 182 -15.65 -0.74 5.01
CA VAL A 182 -14.54 -0.30 5.88
C VAL A 182 -14.58 -1.03 7.22
N LEU A 183 -15.76 -1.15 7.84
CA LEU A 183 -15.93 -1.85 9.12
C LEU A 183 -15.61 -3.34 9.01
N SER A 184 -16.06 -4.00 7.93
CA SER A 184 -15.78 -5.42 7.69
C SER A 184 -14.27 -5.65 7.58
N LEU A 185 -13.57 -4.82 6.81
CA LEU A 185 -12.11 -4.90 6.69
C LEU A 185 -11.39 -4.59 8.01
N ALA A 186 -11.86 -3.63 8.79
CA ALA A 186 -11.28 -3.33 10.10
C ALA A 186 -11.46 -4.50 11.09
N HIS A 187 -12.59 -5.21 11.02
CA HIS A 187 -12.84 -6.40 11.83
C HIS A 187 -11.96 -7.58 11.41
N GLU A 188 -11.71 -7.75 10.11
CA GLU A 188 -10.80 -8.80 9.61
C GLU A 188 -9.32 -8.42 9.71
N ALA A 189 -9.01 -7.15 9.94
CA ALA A 189 -7.64 -6.68 10.01
C ALA A 189 -6.92 -7.20 11.25
N GLN A 190 -5.65 -7.51 11.08
CA GLN A 190 -4.72 -7.71 12.19
C GLN A 190 -4.36 -6.37 12.82
N MET A 191 -4.11 -5.34 12.00
CA MET A 191 -3.77 -3.99 12.46
C MET A 191 -4.46 -2.94 11.61
N VAL A 192 -4.92 -1.89 12.29
CA VAL A 192 -5.49 -0.70 11.67
C VAL A 192 -4.59 0.50 11.96
N ALA A 193 -4.14 1.17 10.91
CA ALA A 193 -3.39 2.42 11.00
C ALA A 193 -4.25 3.57 10.46
N SER A 194 -4.61 4.52 11.32
CA SER A 194 -5.54 5.60 11.00
C SER A 194 -4.86 6.96 11.03
N LEU A 195 -4.96 7.69 9.92
CA LEU A 195 -4.50 9.06 9.79
C LEU A 195 -5.66 10.03 9.94
N ARG A 196 -5.56 10.94 10.90
CA ARG A 196 -6.56 11.97 11.18
C ARG A 196 -5.91 13.34 11.28
N LEU A 197 -6.70 14.39 11.02
CA LEU A 197 -6.29 15.74 11.33
C LEU A 197 -6.24 15.93 12.85
N LEU A 198 -5.56 16.99 13.29
CA LEU A 198 -5.58 17.39 14.69
C LEU A 198 -6.96 17.94 15.06
N ASP A 199 -7.49 17.55 16.22
CA ASP A 199 -8.76 18.08 16.74
C ASP A 199 -8.69 19.58 17.02
N THR A 200 -7.48 20.11 17.27
CA THR A 200 -7.23 21.54 17.53
C THR A 200 -7.10 22.38 16.26
N GLY A 201 -7.19 21.77 15.07
CA GLY A 201 -7.04 22.44 13.77
C GLY A 201 -5.62 22.38 13.21
N THR A 202 -5.28 23.29 12.29
CA THR A 202 -4.01 23.23 11.54
C THR A 202 -2.82 23.71 12.39
N ALA A 203 -1.71 22.98 12.36
CA ALA A 203 -0.43 23.39 12.94
C ALA A 203 0.65 23.50 11.85
N LYS A 204 1.62 24.40 12.03
CA LYS A 204 2.70 24.61 11.05
C LYS A 204 3.60 23.38 10.89
N ASP A 205 3.92 22.74 12.02
CA ASP A 205 4.92 21.66 12.09
C ASP A 205 4.31 20.28 12.35
N VAL A 206 2.97 20.17 12.34
CA VAL A 206 2.24 18.91 12.52
C VAL A 206 1.09 18.85 11.53
N SER A 207 1.12 17.83 10.66
CA SER A 207 0.10 17.60 9.65
C SER A 207 -1.10 16.83 10.20
N GLY A 208 -0.89 15.97 11.20
CA GLY A 208 -1.95 15.17 11.78
C GLY A 208 -1.46 14.13 12.79
N VAL A 209 -2.36 13.22 13.11
CA VAL A 209 -2.16 12.11 14.04
C VAL A 209 -2.21 10.79 13.28
N LEU A 210 -1.24 9.91 13.53
CA LEU A 210 -1.25 8.51 13.14
C LEU A 210 -1.54 7.66 14.37
N ARG A 211 -2.66 6.95 14.38
CA ARG A 211 -3.00 5.98 15.42
C ARG A 211 -2.90 4.57 14.87
N ILE A 212 -2.14 3.71 15.54
CA ILE A 212 -2.00 2.29 15.23
C ILE A 212 -2.72 1.51 16.33
N THR A 213 -3.63 0.63 15.94
CA THR A 213 -4.38 -0.25 16.86
C THR A 213 -4.39 -1.68 16.32
N GLY A 214 -4.72 -2.64 17.19
CA GLY A 214 -5.19 -3.94 16.71
C GLY A 214 -6.46 -3.78 15.87
N GLY A 215 -6.69 -4.69 14.92
CA GLY A 215 -8.01 -4.87 14.33
C GLY A 215 -8.83 -5.90 15.10
N GLY A 216 -9.88 -6.45 14.48
CA GLY A 216 -10.76 -7.44 15.10
C GLY A 216 -10.32 -8.91 14.92
N ASP A 217 -9.18 -9.14 14.25
CA ASP A 217 -8.65 -10.48 14.03
C ASP A 217 -8.22 -11.14 15.37
N ASP A 218 -8.77 -12.33 15.63
CA ASP A 218 -8.52 -13.12 16.84
C ASP A 218 -7.35 -14.12 16.66
N SER A 219 -6.50 -13.92 15.65
CA SER A 219 -5.32 -14.74 15.37
C SER A 219 -4.25 -14.72 16.49
N GLY A 220 -4.45 -13.94 17.56
CA GLY A 220 -3.56 -13.87 18.72
C GLY A 220 -2.29 -13.04 18.51
N HIS A 221 -2.17 -12.35 17.36
CA HIS A 221 -1.06 -11.44 17.10
C HIS A 221 -1.27 -10.10 17.81
N ALA A 222 -0.64 -9.91 18.96
CA ALA A 222 -0.70 -8.66 19.71
C ALA A 222 -0.03 -7.52 18.93
N VAL A 223 -0.81 -6.48 18.60
CA VAL A 223 -0.33 -5.23 18.01
C VAL A 223 -0.08 -4.24 19.12
N GLU A 224 1.13 -3.68 19.19
CA GLU A 224 1.43 -2.60 20.12
C GLU A 224 0.71 -1.32 19.68
N GLU A 225 -0.34 -0.95 20.41
CA GLU A 225 -1.12 0.25 20.08
C GLU A 225 -0.34 1.52 20.43
N LYS A 226 -0.23 2.42 19.45
CA LYS A 226 0.50 3.68 19.61
C LYS A 226 -0.15 4.80 18.85
N GLU A 227 0.07 6.01 19.35
CA GLU A 227 -0.35 7.23 18.69
C GLU A 227 0.84 8.17 18.50
N TYR A 228 0.99 8.64 17.27
CA TYR A 228 2.08 9.49 16.85
C TYR A 228 1.55 10.78 16.21
N LEU A 229 2.32 11.84 16.34
CA LEU A 229 2.18 13.02 15.49
C LEU A 229 3.02 12.82 14.24
N TYR A 230 2.55 13.31 13.10
CA TYR A 230 3.35 13.30 11.88
C TYR A 230 3.31 14.64 11.17
N HIS A 231 4.37 14.92 10.42
CA HIS A 231 4.49 16.09 9.57
C HIS A 231 4.99 15.68 8.19
N VAL A 232 4.25 16.08 7.16
CA VAL A 232 4.62 15.92 5.74
C VAL A 232 5.14 17.26 5.23
N GLY A 233 6.42 17.31 4.92
CA GLY A 233 7.08 18.48 4.33
C GLY A 233 6.72 18.66 2.86
N GLY A 234 6.96 19.87 2.33
CA GLY A 234 6.70 20.20 0.93
C GLY A 234 7.57 19.44 -0.07
N ASP A 235 8.70 18.89 0.37
CA ASP A 235 9.60 17.99 -0.37
C ASP A 235 9.12 16.53 -0.38
N GLY A 236 8.03 16.22 0.32
CA GLY A 236 7.53 14.86 0.55
C GLY A 236 8.27 14.12 1.67
N GLY A 237 9.17 14.80 2.40
CA GLY A 237 9.78 14.29 3.62
C GLY A 237 8.71 14.06 4.70
N VAL A 238 8.83 12.98 5.48
CA VAL A 238 7.90 12.71 6.57
C VAL A 238 8.66 12.51 7.87
N ARG A 239 8.25 13.27 8.89
CA ARG A 239 8.70 13.11 10.28
C ARG A 239 7.56 12.60 11.12
N VAL A 240 7.89 11.76 12.10
CA VAL A 240 6.95 11.13 13.03
C VAL A 240 7.51 11.34 14.43
N PHE A 241 6.65 11.70 15.37
CA PHE A 241 6.98 12.10 16.73
C PHE A 241 6.05 11.41 17.72
N GLU A 242 6.52 11.11 18.92
CA GLU A 242 5.65 10.69 20.03
C GLU A 242 4.88 11.88 20.58
N ARG A 243 3.69 11.65 21.14
CA ARG A 243 2.96 12.72 21.85
C ARG A 243 3.72 13.08 23.13
N GLY A 244 4.14 14.35 23.23
CA GLY A 244 4.77 14.90 24.46
C GLY A 244 6.28 15.15 24.39
N GLN A 245 6.89 15.01 23.21
CA GLN A 245 8.26 15.46 22.91
C GLN A 245 8.30 16.74 22.08
#